data_AF-A0A1F2X8R3-F1
#
_entry.id   AF-A0A1F2X8R3-F1
#
_cell.length_a   1.000
_cell.length_b   1.000
_cell.length_c   1.000
_cell.angle_alpha   90.00
_cell.angle_beta   90.00
_cell.angle_gamma   90.00
#
_symmetry.space_group_name_H-M   'P 1'
#
loop_
_entity.id
_entity.type
_entity.pdbx_description
1 polymer ?
#
loop_
_entity_poly.entity_id
_entity_poly.type
_entity_poly.pdbx_seq_one_letter_code
_entity_poly.pdbx_strand_id
1 'polypeptide(L)'
;MATDLPDYTKKIAITVTVDQEQVPETAATETPITQLGRYTGTAVTYQTVASWTVTSTKSGALREIAVESSSYTKTYFKVTIGGITQFEDKITQGPLSLPYPDVKLAGAAVVAVLAKSTDGTSVTVDATITGKEVG
;
A
#
# COMPACT_ATOMS: atom_id res chain seq x y z
N MET A 1 7.96 -37.76 70.32
CA MET A 1 6.71 -37.11 69.85
C MET A 1 7.14 -35.91 69.01
N ALA A 2 6.90 -35.93 67.69
CA ALA A 2 7.24 -34.82 66.81
C ALA A 2 5.96 -34.00 66.56
N THR A 3 5.99 -32.72 66.94
CA THR A 3 4.90 -31.76 66.73
C THR A 3 4.95 -31.27 65.30
N ASP A 4 3.94 -31.65 64.51
CA ASP A 4 3.68 -31.14 63.16
C ASP A 4 3.26 -29.67 63.27
N LEU A 5 4.07 -28.75 62.72
CA LEU A 5 3.74 -27.33 62.71
C LEU A 5 2.77 -27.04 61.56
N PRO A 6 1.75 -26.17 61.74
CA PRO A 6 0.77 -25.92 60.70
C PRO A 6 1.41 -25.19 59.52
N ASP A 7 1.34 -25.79 58.34
CA ASP A 7 1.71 -25.14 57.09
C ASP A 7 0.64 -24.11 56.72
N TYR A 8 1.02 -22.82 56.73
CA TYR A 8 0.17 -21.69 56.39
C TYR A 8 0.03 -21.48 54.87
N THR A 9 0.44 -22.44 54.04
CA THR A 9 0.34 -22.34 52.59
C THR A 9 -1.07 -22.63 52.10
N LYS A 10 -1.86 -21.57 51.82
CA LYS A 10 -3.10 -21.70 51.05
C LYS A 10 -2.77 -21.82 49.55
N LYS A 11 -2.98 -23.01 48.99
CA LYS A 11 -2.92 -23.23 47.54
C LYS A 11 -4.19 -22.68 46.91
N ILE A 12 -4.06 -21.62 46.12
CA ILE A 12 -5.15 -21.06 45.33
C ILE A 12 -5.06 -21.68 43.93
N ALA A 13 -6.05 -22.49 43.55
CA ALA A 13 -6.19 -22.98 42.19
C ALA A 13 -6.87 -21.90 41.35
N ILE A 14 -6.11 -21.25 40.47
CA ILE A 14 -6.64 -20.28 39.50
C ILE A 14 -6.89 -21.04 38.20
N THR A 15 -8.16 -21.25 37.86
CA THR A 15 -8.55 -21.74 36.54
C THR A 15 -8.75 -20.54 35.62
N VAL A 16 -7.78 -20.29 34.74
CA VAL A 16 -7.93 -19.28 33.68
C VAL A 16 -8.62 -19.95 32.50
N THR A 17 -9.92 -19.72 32.35
CA THR A 17 -10.64 -20.07 31.12
C THR A 17 -10.46 -18.90 30.15
N VAL A 18 -9.63 -19.09 29.14
CA VAL A 18 -9.51 -18.13 28.04
C VAL A 18 -10.57 -18.51 27.01
N ASP A 19 -11.74 -17.86 27.07
CA ASP A 19 -12.72 -17.92 25.99
C ASP A 19 -12.19 -17.09 24.81
N GLN A 20 -11.14 -17.58 24.15
CA GLN A 20 -10.84 -17.15 22.79
C GLN A 20 -11.74 -17.96 21.88
N GLU A 21 -12.95 -17.44 21.66
CA GLU A 21 -13.70 -17.79 20.47
C GLU A 21 -12.80 -17.42 19.28
N GLN A 22 -12.04 -18.41 18.78
CA GLN A 22 -11.40 -18.29 17.49
C GLN A 22 -12.52 -18.18 16.47
N VAL A 23 -12.95 -16.94 16.21
CA VAL A 23 -13.74 -16.63 15.04
C VAL A 23 -12.89 -17.14 13.87
N PRO A 24 -13.33 -18.17 13.13
CA PRO A 24 -12.59 -18.60 11.96
C PRO A 24 -12.47 -17.37 11.07
N GLU A 25 -11.24 -17.05 10.67
CA GLU A 25 -11.02 -16.03 9.66
C GLU A 25 -11.81 -16.49 8.44
N THR A 26 -13.01 -15.93 8.25
CA THR A 26 -13.75 -16.10 7.01
C THR A 26 -12.81 -15.58 5.96
N ALA A 27 -12.24 -16.47 5.14
CA ALA A 27 -11.21 -16.11 4.18
C ALA A 27 -11.76 -14.96 3.34
N ALA A 28 -11.33 -13.74 3.65
CA ALA A 28 -11.82 -12.57 2.96
C ALA A 28 -11.36 -12.72 1.52
N THR A 29 -12.30 -12.67 0.58
CA THR A 29 -12.00 -12.90 -0.83
C THR A 29 -10.99 -11.86 -1.30
N GLU A 30 -9.78 -12.29 -1.59
CA GLU A 30 -8.77 -11.40 -2.13
C GLU A 30 -9.03 -11.18 -3.62
N THR A 31 -9.11 -9.92 -4.03
CA THR A 31 -9.23 -9.54 -5.45
C THR A 31 -7.92 -8.89 -5.88
N PRO A 32 -7.11 -9.51 -6.76
CA PRO A 32 -5.90 -8.88 -7.26
C PRO A 32 -6.26 -7.64 -8.09
N ILE A 33 -5.43 -6.60 -7.98
CA ILE A 33 -5.55 -5.37 -8.76
C ILE A 33 -4.27 -5.12 -9.53
N THR A 34 -4.42 -4.80 -10.81
CA THR A 34 -3.36 -4.28 -11.67
C THR A 34 -3.94 -3.09 -12.43
N GLN A 35 -3.31 -1.93 -12.27
CA GLN A 35 -3.55 -0.78 -13.12
C GLN A 35 -2.32 -0.57 -13.99
N LEU A 36 -2.52 -0.54 -15.30
CA LEU A 36 -1.51 -0.20 -16.29
C LEU A 36 -2.00 1.04 -17.02
N GLY A 37 -1.15 2.04 -17.12
CA GLY A 37 -1.49 3.28 -17.82
C GLY A 37 -0.30 3.84 -18.59
N ARG A 38 -0.64 4.61 -19.62
CA ARG A 38 0.31 5.33 -20.46
C ARG A 38 -0.13 6.77 -20.61
N TYR A 39 0.83 7.67 -20.49
CA TYR A 39 0.70 9.07 -20.89
C TYR A 39 1.69 9.38 -21.99
N THR A 40 1.23 10.05 -23.05
CA THR A 40 2.11 10.64 -24.08
C THR A 40 1.72 12.09 -24.28
N GLY A 41 2.69 13.00 -24.13
CA GLY A 41 2.43 14.42 -24.40
C GLY A 41 3.54 15.35 -23.93
N THR A 42 3.22 16.64 -23.98
CA THR A 42 4.13 17.77 -23.72
C THR A 42 3.71 18.62 -22.52
N ALA A 43 2.74 18.16 -21.73
CA ALA A 43 2.16 18.99 -20.67
C ALA A 43 3.20 19.30 -19.59
N VAL A 44 3.32 20.59 -19.24
CA VAL A 44 4.12 21.06 -18.09
C VAL A 44 3.32 21.06 -16.78
N THR A 45 2.10 20.54 -16.81
CA THR A 45 1.23 20.29 -15.67
C THR A 45 1.05 18.78 -15.49
N TYR A 46 0.89 18.33 -14.25
CA TYR A 46 0.75 16.92 -13.93
C TYR A 46 -0.46 16.28 -14.63
N GLN A 47 -0.19 15.18 -15.33
CA GLN A 47 -1.17 14.32 -15.93
C GLN A 47 -1.16 12.97 -15.21
N THR A 48 -2.33 12.40 -14.95
CA THR A 48 -2.44 11.06 -14.39
C THR A 48 -1.99 10.04 -15.43
N VAL A 49 -1.01 9.21 -15.06
CA VAL A 49 -0.53 8.09 -15.89
C VAL A 49 -1.30 6.82 -15.50
N ALA A 50 -1.33 6.50 -14.21
CA ALA A 50 -2.09 5.39 -13.66
C ALA A 50 -2.73 5.81 -12.32
N SER A 51 -3.91 5.28 -12.02
CA SER A 51 -4.62 5.55 -10.77
C SER A 51 -5.41 4.33 -10.33
N TRP A 52 -5.39 4.04 -9.04
CA TRP A 52 -6.22 3.03 -8.40
C TRP A 52 -6.96 3.66 -7.22
N THR A 53 -8.27 3.53 -7.22
CA THR A 53 -9.11 3.86 -6.06
C THR A 53 -9.56 2.56 -5.40
N VAL A 54 -9.27 2.41 -4.12
CA VAL A 54 -9.72 1.24 -3.35
C VAL A 54 -11.25 1.27 -3.23
N THR A 55 -11.91 0.14 -3.50
CA THR A 55 -13.36 0.00 -3.32
C THR A 55 -13.76 0.41 -1.89
N SER A 56 -14.78 1.25 -1.74
CA SER A 56 -15.14 1.87 -0.45
C SER A 56 -15.47 0.86 0.67
N THR A 57 -15.95 -0.33 0.32
CA THR A 57 -16.30 -1.40 1.26
C THR A 57 -15.16 -2.38 1.54
N LYS A 58 -13.99 -2.17 0.92
CA LYS A 58 -12.83 -3.07 1.03
C LYS A 58 -11.62 -2.36 1.63
N SER A 59 -10.64 -3.13 2.06
CA SER A 59 -9.29 -2.63 2.36
C SER A 59 -8.36 -2.95 1.20
N GLY A 60 -7.52 -1.98 0.82
CA GLY A 60 -6.48 -2.17 -0.20
C GLY A 60 -5.16 -2.59 0.44
N ALA A 61 -4.41 -3.44 -0.23
CA ALA A 61 -2.99 -3.67 0.04
C ALA A 61 -2.21 -3.35 -1.23
N LEU A 62 -1.48 -2.24 -1.20
CA LEU A 62 -0.56 -1.87 -2.28
C LEU A 62 0.62 -2.83 -2.26
N ARG A 63 1.14 -3.21 -3.43
CA ARG A 63 2.31 -4.10 -3.55
C ARG A 63 3.47 -3.42 -4.24
N GLU A 64 3.22 -2.78 -5.38
CA GLU A 64 4.26 -2.11 -6.12
C GLU A 64 3.70 -0.95 -6.95
N ILE A 65 4.50 0.09 -7.10
CA ILE A 65 4.35 1.09 -8.15
C ILE A 65 5.61 1.03 -9.01
N ALA A 66 5.47 0.90 -10.32
CA ALA A 66 6.60 1.00 -11.25
C ALA A 66 6.33 2.04 -12.32
N VAL A 67 7.38 2.73 -12.75
CA VAL A 67 7.32 3.78 -13.78
C VAL A 67 8.49 3.70 -14.75
N GLU A 68 8.21 4.01 -16.00
CA GLU A 68 9.18 4.10 -17.10
C GLU A 68 8.88 5.33 -17.94
N SER A 69 9.92 5.97 -18.49
CA SER A 69 9.77 7.09 -19.41
C SER A 69 10.70 6.95 -20.61
N SER A 70 10.24 7.45 -21.76
CA SER A 70 11.07 7.59 -22.95
C SER A 70 12.19 8.64 -22.80
N SER A 71 12.10 9.55 -21.82
CA SER A 71 13.14 10.55 -21.55
C SER A 71 13.13 10.97 -20.08
N TYR A 72 13.92 10.26 -19.26
CA TYR A 72 13.95 10.47 -17.82
C TYR A 72 14.36 11.88 -17.40
N THR A 73 15.33 12.48 -18.08
CA THR A 73 15.81 13.85 -17.79
C THR A 73 14.78 14.94 -18.13
N LYS A 74 13.70 14.59 -18.85
CA LYS A 74 12.64 15.50 -19.28
C LYS A 74 11.30 15.21 -18.64
N THR A 75 11.25 14.27 -17.68
CA THR A 75 10.02 13.85 -17.02
C THR A 75 10.13 14.07 -15.53
N TYR A 76 9.17 14.81 -14.98
CA TYR A 76 8.94 14.87 -13.54
C TYR A 76 7.84 13.90 -13.14
N PHE A 77 8.12 13.09 -12.11
CA PHE A 77 7.16 12.18 -11.51
C PHE A 77 6.63 12.72 -10.18
N LYS A 78 5.36 12.43 -9.92
CA LYS A 78 4.70 12.60 -8.62
C LYS A 78 3.92 11.33 -8.29
N VAL A 79 4.04 10.87 -7.06
CA VAL A 79 3.27 9.73 -6.56
C VAL A 79 2.54 10.14 -5.29
N THR A 80 1.24 9.84 -5.25
CA THR A 80 0.41 10.00 -4.07
C THR A 80 -0.20 8.66 -3.67
N ILE A 81 -0.24 8.40 -2.35
CA ILE A 81 -0.80 7.17 -1.77
C ILE A 81 -1.71 7.58 -0.62
N GLY A 82 -3.01 7.30 -0.74
CA GLY A 82 -4.00 7.66 0.29
C GLY A 82 -4.05 9.17 0.57
N GLY A 83 -3.80 10.00 -0.45
CA GLY A 83 -3.73 11.47 -0.31
C GLY A 83 -2.38 12.00 0.18
N ILE A 84 -1.44 11.15 0.57
CA ILE A 84 -0.09 11.55 1.00
C ILE A 84 0.85 11.56 -0.22
N THR A 85 1.47 12.70 -0.49
CA THR A 85 2.52 12.81 -1.51
C THR A 85 3.79 12.12 -1.02
N GLN A 86 4.21 11.07 -1.72
CA GLN A 86 5.45 10.35 -1.42
C GLN A 86 6.67 11.12 -1.94
N PHE A 87 6.54 11.65 -3.15
CA PHE A 87 7.48 12.58 -3.76
C PHE A 87 6.78 13.38 -4.86
N GLU A 88 7.40 14.51 -5.19
CA GLU A 88 6.96 15.43 -6.23
C GLU A 88 8.18 16.01 -6.93
N ASP A 89 8.02 16.34 -8.21
CA ASP A 89 9.07 16.87 -9.09
C ASP A 89 10.33 15.99 -9.09
N LYS A 90 10.14 14.66 -9.01
CA LYS A 90 11.25 13.72 -9.00
C LYS A 90 11.66 13.36 -10.42
N ILE A 91 12.94 13.55 -10.72
CA ILE A 91 13.62 12.97 -11.89
C ILE A 91 14.29 11.66 -11.46
N THR A 92 14.17 10.62 -12.28
CA THR A 92 14.90 9.36 -12.15
C THR A 92 15.98 9.29 -13.23
N GLN A 93 16.93 8.35 -13.13
CA GLN A 93 17.93 8.10 -14.18
C GLN A 93 17.57 6.92 -15.08
N GLY A 94 16.50 6.19 -14.73
CA GLY A 94 16.03 4.99 -15.40
C GLY A 94 14.67 4.56 -14.82
N PRO A 95 14.21 3.35 -15.18
CA PRO A 95 12.99 2.79 -14.61
C PRO A 95 13.06 2.78 -13.08
N LEU A 96 11.93 3.07 -12.43
CA LEU A 96 11.83 3.09 -10.98
C LEU A 96 10.73 2.13 -10.55
N SER A 97 11.07 1.18 -9.68
CA SER A 97 10.13 0.31 -8.99
C SER A 97 10.16 0.60 -7.49
N LEU A 98 8.99 0.75 -6.90
CA LEU A 98 8.78 1.09 -5.49
C LEU A 98 7.96 -0.04 -4.84
N PRO A 99 8.62 -0.97 -4.14
CA PRO A 99 7.92 -2.04 -3.44
C PRO A 99 7.29 -1.52 -2.14
N TYR A 100 6.08 -1.98 -1.85
CA TYR A 100 5.30 -1.65 -0.67
C TYR A 100 4.77 -2.94 -0.03
N PRO A 101 5.59 -3.73 0.68
CA PRO A 101 5.18 -5.04 1.16
C PRO A 101 3.97 -5.00 2.11
N ASP A 102 3.86 -3.96 2.94
CA ASP A 102 2.93 -3.90 4.07
C ASP A 102 2.03 -2.64 4.08
N VAL A 103 1.90 -1.94 2.95
CA VAL A 103 1.05 -0.73 2.89
C VAL A 103 -0.41 -1.13 2.75
N LYS A 104 -1.16 -0.91 3.83
CA LYS A 104 -2.63 -1.03 3.87
C LYS A 104 -3.30 0.31 3.60
N LEU A 105 -4.38 0.27 2.84
CA LEU A 105 -5.16 1.42 2.42
C LEU A 105 -6.61 1.25 2.88
N ALA A 106 -7.19 2.34 3.37
CA ALA A 106 -8.60 2.41 3.68
C ALA A 106 -9.44 2.37 2.38
N GLY A 107 -10.72 1.98 2.51
CA GLY A 107 -11.68 2.12 1.42
C GLY A 107 -11.74 3.57 0.91
N ALA A 108 -11.93 3.73 -0.39
CA ALA A 108 -11.89 4.99 -1.13
C ALA A 108 -10.53 5.72 -1.15
N ALA A 109 -9.47 5.16 -0.54
CA ALA A 109 -8.13 5.70 -0.70
C ALA A 109 -7.69 5.62 -2.17
N VAL A 110 -6.95 6.65 -2.62
CA VAL A 110 -6.46 6.75 -4.01
C VAL A 110 -4.95 6.63 -4.03
N VAL A 111 -4.45 5.77 -4.92
CA VAL A 111 -3.04 5.70 -5.34
C VAL A 111 -2.96 6.28 -6.74
N ALA A 112 -2.15 7.31 -6.93
CA ALA A 112 -1.99 7.94 -8.23
C ALA A 112 -0.51 8.13 -8.59
N VAL A 113 -0.20 7.80 -9.84
CA VAL A 113 1.08 8.10 -10.48
C VAL A 113 0.82 9.18 -11.51
N LEU A 114 1.52 10.30 -11.36
CA LEU A 114 1.42 11.44 -12.27
C LEU A 114 2.78 11.74 -12.88
N ALA A 115 2.74 12.27 -14.10
CA ALA A 115 3.92 12.75 -14.80
C ALA A 115 3.65 14.08 -15.50
N LYS A 116 4.71 14.86 -15.70
CA LYS A 116 4.72 16.06 -16.55
C LYS A 116 6.07 16.19 -17.24
N SER A 117 6.07 16.88 -18.37
CA SER A 117 7.30 17.34 -19.01
C SER A 117 7.96 18.44 -18.18
N THR A 118 9.29 18.47 -18.15
CA THR A 118 10.06 19.52 -17.47
C THR A 118 10.00 20.86 -18.21
N ASP A 119 9.89 20.82 -19.53
CA ASP A 119 10.11 21.98 -20.42
C ASP A 119 9.21 21.99 -21.66
N GLY A 120 8.22 21.10 -21.75
CA GLY A 120 7.35 20.96 -22.91
C GLY A 120 7.87 19.98 -23.97
N THR A 121 9.01 19.33 -23.75
CA THR A 121 9.45 18.20 -24.57
C THR A 121 8.42 17.07 -24.52
N SER A 122 8.16 16.42 -25.66
CA SER A 122 7.27 15.25 -25.72
C SER A 122 7.88 14.08 -24.95
N VAL A 123 7.10 13.51 -24.03
CA VAL A 123 7.48 12.35 -23.23
C VAL A 123 6.40 11.28 -23.34
N THR A 124 6.81 10.03 -23.40
CA THR A 124 5.95 8.87 -23.16
C THR A 124 6.31 8.32 -21.79
N VAL A 125 5.29 8.03 -20.99
CA VAL A 125 5.44 7.50 -19.64
C VAL A 125 4.49 6.32 -19.49
N ASP A 126 5.03 5.20 -19.04
CA ASP A 126 4.27 4.02 -18.65
C ASP A 126 4.33 3.87 -17.13
N ALA A 127 3.21 3.48 -16.52
CA ALA A 127 3.16 3.24 -15.08
C ALA A 127 2.29 2.03 -14.76
N THR A 128 2.71 1.28 -13.74
CA THR A 128 1.93 0.21 -13.15
C THR A 128 1.68 0.45 -11.67
N ILE A 129 0.50 0.04 -11.21
CA ILE A 129 0.15 -0.08 -9.80
C ILE A 129 -0.36 -1.50 -9.61
N THR A 130 0.26 -2.25 -8.71
CA THR A 130 -0.18 -3.61 -8.36
C THR A 130 -0.56 -3.68 -6.89
N GLY A 131 -1.56 -4.51 -6.59
CA GLY A 131 -2.09 -4.63 -5.26
C GLY A 131 -3.14 -5.72 -5.16
N LYS A 132 -3.86 -5.70 -4.05
CA LYS A 132 -5.09 -6.48 -3.87
C LYS A 132 -6.10 -5.70 -3.04
N GLU A 133 -7.36 -6.05 -3.18
CA GLU A 133 -8.42 -5.66 -2.26
C GLU A 133 -8.88 -6.87 -1.45
N VAL A 134 -9.18 -6.63 -0.18
CA VAL A 134 -9.61 -7.64 0.79
C VAL A 134 -10.88 -7.15 1.46
N GLY A 135 -11.91 -8.01 1.53
CA GLY A 135 -13.20 -7.70 2.14
C GLY A 135 -14.38 -7.87 1.20
#